data_AF-A0A8C3DY28-F1
#
_entry.id   AF-A0A8C3DY28-F1
#
_cell.length_a   1.000
_cell.length_b   1.000
_cell.length_c   1.000
_cell.angle_alpha   90.00
_cell.angle_beta   90.00
_cell.angle_gamma   90.00
#
_symmetry.space_group_name_H-M   'P 1'
#
loop_
_entity.id
_entity.type
_entity.pdbx_description
1 polymer ?
#
loop_
_entity_poly.entity_id
_entity_poly.type
_entity_poly.pdbx_seq_one_letter_code
_entity_poly.pdbx_strand_id
1 'polypeptide(L)'
;MEADGGSQGPALTEAVGQLREELRKAKDDHKMAIGTAGGAQRTPLPYSHFTGAISSLQRQMEIQESKLRRIRSEKEMLQKQLREQEVQLQAVSNKVQPKSVVAVAGRKAGSWEFRIFATNKLISELQETISQLRAEVVTTRLHLLEQKQAKKVIQSQAEALQLKELQTRVALERISTKFERYRSKIIQATFSVEGIQDPPDELTDDQVLEAMQVRGSSKQLPQMLKNKGSRVSRVSSDSHTASPTTARRKYSSKIEKPP
;
A
#
# COMPACT_ATOMS: atom_id res chain seq x y z
N MET A 1 37.61 3.90 -47.88
CA MET A 1 37.85 3.55 -49.29
C MET A 1 37.88 4.85 -50.05
N GLU A 2 39.09 5.34 -50.31
CA GLU A 2 39.31 6.65 -50.92
C GLU A 2 39.03 6.57 -52.43
N ALA A 3 38.20 7.48 -52.92
CA ALA A 3 37.91 7.63 -54.33
C ALA A 3 39.00 8.48 -54.98
N ASP A 4 40.06 7.82 -55.44
CA ASP A 4 41.09 8.37 -56.31
C ASP A 4 40.50 8.65 -57.72
N GLY A 5 39.74 9.72 -57.84
CA GLY A 5 39.07 10.10 -59.11
C GLY A 5 39.22 11.58 -59.50
N GLY A 6 39.83 12.40 -58.65
CA GLY A 6 39.82 13.87 -58.80
C GLY A 6 40.85 14.47 -59.76
N SER A 7 41.87 13.72 -60.18
CA SER A 7 43.07 14.33 -60.76
C SER A 7 43.16 14.30 -62.30
N GLN A 8 42.25 13.61 -62.99
CA GLN A 8 42.36 13.44 -64.46
C GLN A 8 41.89 14.66 -65.26
N GLY A 9 41.01 15.51 -64.73
CA GLY A 9 40.49 16.69 -65.43
C GLY A 9 41.55 17.72 -65.84
N PRO A 10 42.40 18.22 -64.93
CA PRO A 10 43.47 19.15 -65.27
C PRO A 10 44.52 18.49 -66.16
N ALA A 11 44.91 17.24 -65.86
CA ALA A 11 45.89 16.48 -66.65
C ALA A 11 45.44 16.25 -68.10
N LEU A 12 44.16 15.95 -68.34
CA LEU A 12 43.60 15.80 -69.69
C LEU A 12 43.46 17.15 -70.42
N THR A 13 43.22 18.23 -69.69
CA THR A 13 43.15 19.59 -70.28
C THR A 13 44.53 20.04 -70.73
N GLU A 14 45.55 19.78 -69.93
CA GLU A 14 46.95 20.02 -70.27
C GLU A 14 47.41 19.14 -71.44
N ALA A 15 47.06 17.85 -71.46
CA ALA A 15 47.37 16.94 -72.55
C ALA A 15 46.75 17.37 -73.90
N VAL A 16 45.50 17.86 -73.90
CA VAL A 16 44.89 18.44 -75.12
C VAL A 16 45.62 19.72 -75.54
N GLY A 17 46.08 20.53 -74.58
CA GLY A 17 46.90 21.71 -74.86
C GLY A 17 48.24 21.36 -75.52
N GLN A 18 48.93 20.35 -75.00
CA GLN A 18 50.19 19.83 -75.56
C GLN A 18 50.00 19.25 -76.97
N LEU A 19 48.96 18.43 -77.19
CA LEU A 19 48.65 17.91 -78.53
C LEU A 19 48.27 18.99 -79.55
N ARG A 20 47.61 20.07 -79.11
CA ARG A 20 47.30 21.22 -79.98
C ARG A 20 48.57 21.95 -80.41
N GLU A 21 49.50 22.13 -79.48
CA GLU A 21 50.81 22.76 -79.73
C GLU A 21 51.63 21.92 -80.72
N GLU A 22 51.71 20.61 -80.50
CA GLU A 22 52.39 19.64 -81.37
C GLU A 22 51.75 19.53 -82.76
N LEU A 23 50.42 19.52 -82.85
CA LEU A 23 49.71 19.52 -84.12
C LEU A 23 50.00 20.79 -84.94
N ARG A 24 50.09 21.96 -84.28
CA ARG A 24 50.47 23.21 -84.93
C ARG A 24 51.91 23.13 -85.44
N LYS A 25 52.85 22.65 -84.62
CA LYS A 25 54.25 22.45 -85.05
C LYS A 25 54.37 21.49 -86.23
N ALA A 26 53.69 20.35 -86.19
CA ALA A 26 53.68 19.36 -87.27
C ALA A 26 53.10 19.92 -88.58
N LYS A 27 52.08 20.79 -88.49
CA LYS A 27 51.50 21.48 -89.65
C LYS A 27 52.44 22.51 -90.24
N ASP A 28 53.17 23.25 -89.41
CA ASP A 28 54.18 24.22 -89.84
C ASP A 28 55.39 23.51 -90.49
N ASP A 29 55.85 22.40 -89.92
CA ASP A 29 56.91 21.55 -90.47
C ASP A 29 56.51 20.98 -91.85
N HIS A 30 55.27 20.49 -91.99
CA HIS A 30 54.72 20.04 -93.28
C HIS A 30 54.68 21.16 -94.32
N LYS A 31 54.30 22.39 -93.91
CA LYS A 31 54.27 23.56 -94.79
C LYS A 31 55.68 23.96 -95.27
N MET A 32 56.68 23.89 -94.39
CA MET A 32 58.08 24.15 -94.75
C MET A 32 58.61 23.10 -95.72
N ALA A 33 58.30 21.82 -95.49
CA ALA A 33 58.67 20.72 -96.39
C ALA A 33 58.03 20.86 -97.80
N ILE A 34 56.80 21.38 -97.88
CA ILE A 34 56.14 21.73 -99.15
C ILE A 34 56.83 22.93 -99.83
N GLY A 35 57.22 23.95 -99.07
CA GLY A 35 57.88 25.16 -99.59
C GLY A 35 59.29 24.92 -100.13
N THR A 36 60.05 23.99 -99.55
CA THR A 36 61.40 23.62 -100.00
C THR A 36 61.42 22.69 -101.22
N ALA A 37 60.30 22.00 -101.51
CA ALA A 37 60.18 21.05 -102.62
C ALA A 37 59.81 21.68 -103.98
N GLY A 38 59.73 23.02 -104.06
CA GLY A 38 59.30 23.76 -105.26
C GLY A 38 60.24 23.72 -106.47
N GLY A 39 61.33 22.94 -106.46
CA GLY A 39 62.37 22.97 -107.50
C GLY A 39 62.93 21.63 -108.02
N ALA A 40 62.56 20.47 -107.47
CA ALA A 40 63.10 19.18 -107.94
C ALA A 40 62.10 18.03 -107.76
N GLN A 41 62.18 17.05 -108.66
CA GLN A 41 61.29 15.89 -108.86
C GLN A 41 60.56 15.38 -107.59
N ARG A 42 59.23 15.18 -107.71
CA ARG A 42 58.36 14.63 -106.67
C ARG A 42 58.80 13.22 -106.25
N THR A 43 59.52 13.11 -105.15
CA THR A 43 59.61 11.85 -104.39
C THR A 43 58.33 11.66 -103.56
N PRO A 44 57.54 10.59 -103.75
CA PRO A 44 56.23 10.42 -103.10
C PRO A 44 56.26 10.13 -101.57
N LEU A 45 57.42 9.78 -101.02
CA LEU A 45 57.53 9.20 -99.68
C LEU A 45 57.39 10.19 -98.51
N PRO A 46 57.94 11.43 -98.52
CA PRO A 46 57.86 12.30 -97.34
C PRO A 46 56.45 12.86 -97.07
N TYR A 47 55.67 13.13 -98.11
CA TYR A 47 54.37 13.80 -98.01
C TYR A 47 53.32 12.93 -97.30
N SER A 48 53.25 11.64 -97.63
CA SER A 48 52.30 10.70 -97.01
C SER A 48 52.56 10.49 -95.52
N HIS A 49 53.82 10.54 -95.08
CA HIS A 49 54.20 10.43 -93.67
C HIS A 49 53.77 11.65 -92.85
N PHE A 50 53.97 12.88 -93.35
CA PHE A 50 53.52 14.10 -92.66
C PHE A 50 51.99 14.19 -92.59
N THR A 51 51.28 13.86 -93.68
CA THR A 51 49.81 13.84 -93.67
C THR A 51 49.29 12.78 -92.68
N GLY A 52 49.91 11.59 -92.63
CA GLY A 52 49.55 10.55 -91.67
C GLY A 52 49.78 10.97 -90.21
N ALA A 53 50.89 11.66 -89.91
CA ALA A 53 51.19 12.19 -88.58
C ALA A 53 50.16 13.27 -88.15
N ILE A 54 49.83 14.20 -89.06
CA ILE A 54 48.81 15.24 -88.82
C ILE A 54 47.43 14.59 -88.56
N SER A 55 47.02 13.62 -89.38
CA SER A 55 45.74 12.92 -89.19
C SER A 55 45.70 12.10 -87.89
N SER A 56 46.82 11.49 -87.50
CA SER A 56 46.94 10.76 -86.22
C SER A 56 46.80 11.70 -85.02
N LEU A 57 47.51 12.83 -85.03
CA LEU A 57 47.44 13.86 -83.98
C LEU A 57 46.03 14.48 -83.89
N GLN A 58 45.38 14.74 -85.03
CA GLN A 58 43.98 15.22 -85.07
C GLN A 58 43.02 14.21 -84.43
N ARG A 59 43.12 12.93 -84.79
CA ARG A 59 42.30 11.86 -84.20
C ARG A 59 42.52 11.74 -82.70
N GLN A 60 43.76 11.86 -82.22
CA GLN A 60 44.07 11.79 -80.80
C GLN A 60 43.49 12.98 -80.02
N MET A 61 43.56 14.18 -80.60
CA MET A 61 42.94 15.39 -80.05
C MET A 61 41.41 15.23 -79.95
N GLU A 62 40.74 14.76 -81.01
CA GLU A 62 39.29 14.51 -81.00
C GLU A 62 38.87 13.52 -79.91
N ILE A 63 39.64 12.44 -79.73
CA ILE A 63 39.41 11.45 -78.67
C ILE A 63 39.54 12.11 -77.29
N GLN A 64 40.59 12.88 -77.04
CA GLN A 64 40.77 13.53 -75.73
C GLN A 64 39.72 14.62 -75.47
N GLU A 65 39.33 15.39 -76.48
CA GLU A 65 38.26 16.38 -76.37
C GLU A 65 36.90 15.75 -76.09
N SER A 66 36.63 14.56 -76.65
CA SER A 66 35.42 13.80 -76.33
C SER A 66 35.41 13.34 -74.86
N LYS A 67 36.58 12.90 -74.34
CA LYS A 67 36.74 12.54 -72.93
C LYS A 67 36.53 13.74 -72.01
N LEU A 68 37.10 14.90 -72.36
CA LEU A 68 36.88 16.14 -71.60
C LEU A 68 35.41 16.55 -71.59
N ARG A 69 34.70 16.47 -72.73
CA ARG A 69 33.26 16.75 -72.78
C ARG A 69 32.47 15.83 -71.88
N ARG A 70 32.76 14.52 -71.87
CA ARG A 70 32.11 13.54 -70.99
C ARG A 70 32.33 13.84 -69.51
N ILE A 71 33.57 14.13 -69.11
CA ILE A 71 33.91 14.47 -67.72
C ILE A 71 33.19 15.76 -67.30
N ARG A 72 33.12 16.77 -68.17
CA ARG A 72 32.38 18.01 -67.88
C ARG A 72 30.89 17.76 -67.65
N SER A 73 30.24 16.97 -68.50
CA SER A 73 28.82 16.65 -68.32
C SER A 73 28.54 15.84 -67.04
N GLU A 74 29.45 14.94 -66.68
CA GLU A 74 29.34 14.16 -65.44
C GLU A 74 29.49 15.06 -64.21
N LYS A 75 30.47 15.97 -64.23
CA LYS A 75 30.64 16.98 -63.18
C LYS A 75 29.38 17.84 -63.00
N GLU A 76 28.78 18.31 -64.10
CA GLU A 76 27.55 19.11 -64.05
C GLU A 76 26.36 18.32 -63.49
N MET A 77 26.22 17.04 -63.85
CA MET A 77 25.19 16.15 -63.31
C MET A 77 25.37 15.95 -61.80
N LEU A 78 26.58 15.62 -61.36
CA LEU A 78 26.91 15.45 -59.95
C LEU A 78 26.67 16.74 -59.15
N GLN A 79 27.01 17.90 -59.72
CA GLN A 79 26.74 19.18 -59.08
C GLN A 79 25.23 19.49 -58.97
N LYS A 80 24.42 19.06 -59.94
CA LYS A 80 22.95 19.16 -59.83
C LYS A 80 22.42 18.23 -58.74
N GLN A 81 22.91 16.99 -58.66
CA GLN A 81 22.52 16.04 -57.61
C GLN A 81 22.91 16.54 -56.22
N LEU A 82 24.10 17.13 -56.06
CA LEU A 82 24.53 17.70 -54.79
C LEU A 82 23.60 18.83 -54.34
N ARG A 83 23.27 19.77 -55.25
CA ARG A 83 22.33 20.86 -54.94
C ARG A 83 20.94 20.34 -54.57
N GLU A 84 20.44 19.33 -55.27
CA GLU A 84 19.16 18.70 -54.96
C GLU A 84 19.19 18.03 -53.58
N GLN A 85 20.27 17.28 -53.27
CA GLN A 85 20.44 16.67 -51.95
C GLN A 85 20.57 17.72 -50.84
N GLU A 86 21.27 18.82 -51.05
CA GLU A 86 21.36 19.94 -50.11
C GLU A 86 19.98 20.55 -49.83
N VAL A 87 19.17 20.77 -50.87
CA VAL A 87 17.79 21.28 -50.71
C VAL A 87 16.92 20.28 -49.94
N GLN A 88 17.02 18.99 -50.25
CA GLN A 88 16.28 17.94 -49.55
C GLN A 88 16.69 17.83 -48.08
N LEU A 89 17.99 17.85 -47.79
CA LEU A 89 18.52 17.85 -46.42
C LEU A 89 18.09 19.10 -45.66
N GLN A 90 18.12 20.27 -46.29
CA GLN A 90 17.63 21.51 -45.68
C GLN A 90 16.13 21.44 -45.38
N ALA A 91 15.32 20.87 -46.28
CA ALA A 91 13.89 20.68 -46.07
C ALA A 91 13.60 19.69 -44.92
N VAL A 92 14.34 18.57 -44.84
CA VAL A 92 14.23 17.61 -43.73
C VAL A 92 14.70 18.24 -42.42
N SER A 93 15.83 18.95 -42.42
CA SER A 93 16.34 19.69 -41.27
C SER A 93 15.34 20.70 -40.73
N ASN A 94 14.67 21.46 -41.61
CA ASN A 94 13.61 22.39 -41.23
C ASN A 94 12.37 21.69 -40.64
N LYS A 95 11.98 20.51 -41.16
CA LYS A 95 10.89 19.71 -40.60
C LYS A 95 11.24 19.10 -39.24
N VAL A 96 12.51 18.74 -39.03
CA VAL A 96 13.04 18.08 -37.82
C VAL A 96 13.65 19.11 -36.84
N GLN A 97 13.40 20.40 -37.05
CA GLN A 97 13.91 21.49 -36.20
C GLN A 97 13.83 21.08 -34.70
N PRO A 98 14.96 21.13 -33.99
CA PRO A 98 15.06 20.59 -32.63
C PRO A 98 14.05 21.25 -31.68
N LYS A 99 13.67 22.50 -31.93
CA LYS A 99 12.62 23.20 -31.17
C LYS A 99 11.27 22.47 -31.18
N SER A 100 10.86 21.89 -32.31
CA SER A 100 9.58 21.19 -32.42
C SER A 100 9.61 19.84 -31.70
N VAL A 101 10.66 19.04 -31.93
CA VAL A 101 10.83 17.72 -31.31
C VAL A 101 11.06 17.85 -29.80
N VAL A 102 11.92 18.78 -29.37
CA VAL A 102 12.17 19.06 -27.95
C VAL A 102 10.92 19.60 -27.25
N ALA A 103 10.14 20.47 -27.90
CA ALA A 103 8.88 20.96 -27.32
C ALA A 103 7.84 19.84 -27.17
N VAL A 104 7.71 18.94 -28.15
CA VAL A 104 6.80 17.79 -28.06
C VAL A 104 7.27 16.79 -27.00
N ALA A 105 8.57 16.50 -26.95
CA ALA A 105 9.16 15.61 -25.94
C ALA A 105 9.03 16.19 -24.53
N GLY A 106 9.31 17.49 -24.34
CA GLY A 106 9.18 18.18 -23.07
C GLY A 106 7.73 18.23 -22.57
N ARG A 107 6.75 18.48 -23.44
CA ARG A 107 5.32 18.41 -23.08
C ARG A 107 4.91 17.02 -22.62
N LYS A 108 5.38 15.96 -23.30
CA LYS A 108 5.12 14.57 -22.90
C LYS A 108 5.78 14.24 -21.57
N ALA A 109 7.05 14.63 -21.38
CA ALA A 109 7.78 14.41 -20.13
C ALA A 109 7.07 15.05 -18.93
N GLY A 110 6.69 16.33 -19.03
CA GLY A 110 5.95 17.02 -17.97
C GLY A 110 4.59 16.38 -17.65
N SER A 111 3.90 15.82 -18.65
CA SER A 111 2.65 15.09 -18.43
C SER A 111 2.86 13.78 -17.65
N TRP A 112 3.94 13.05 -17.92
CA TRP A 112 4.31 11.85 -17.17
C TRP A 112 4.76 12.18 -15.75
N GLU A 113 5.58 13.23 -15.59
CA GLU A 113 6.00 13.72 -14.27
C GLU A 113 4.80 14.12 -13.41
N PHE A 114 3.85 14.88 -13.97
CA PHE A 114 2.62 15.25 -13.28
C PHE A 114 1.80 14.01 -12.90
N ARG A 115 1.68 13.02 -13.79
CA ARG A 115 0.97 11.77 -13.50
C ARG A 115 1.62 10.99 -12.38
N ILE A 116 2.95 10.84 -12.41
CA ILE A 116 3.74 10.17 -11.36
C ILE A 116 3.56 10.89 -10.02
N PHE A 117 3.64 12.22 -10.03
CA PHE A 117 3.41 13.03 -8.84
C PHE A 117 2.00 12.81 -8.27
N ALA A 118 0.97 12.85 -9.12
CA ALA A 118 -0.41 12.62 -8.72
C ALA A 118 -0.61 11.20 -8.15
N THR A 119 -0.03 10.18 -8.77
CA THR A 119 -0.10 8.81 -8.26
C THR A 119 0.65 8.64 -6.94
N ASN A 120 1.81 9.28 -6.78
CA ASN A 120 2.58 9.23 -5.53
C ASN A 120 1.85 9.92 -4.38
N LYS A 121 1.17 11.04 -4.68
CA LYS A 121 0.29 11.71 -3.71
C LYS A 121 -0.83 10.78 -3.26
N LEU A 122 -1.54 10.15 -4.19
CA LEU A 122 -2.60 9.19 -3.88
C LEU A 122 -2.07 7.98 -3.08
N ILE A 123 -0.89 7.45 -3.44
CA ILE A 123 -0.24 6.37 -2.69
C ILE A 123 0.04 6.81 -1.25
N SER A 124 0.51 8.04 -1.04
CA SER A 124 0.81 8.57 0.29
C SER A 124 -0.46 8.73 1.13
N GLU A 125 -1.54 9.25 0.56
CA GLU A 125 -2.85 9.36 1.22
C GLU A 125 -3.42 7.98 1.57
N LEU A 126 -3.30 6.99 0.67
CA LEU A 126 -3.71 5.61 0.94
C LEU A 126 -2.84 4.95 2.02
N GLN A 127 -1.54 5.21 2.05
CA GLN A 127 -0.66 4.70 3.11
C GLN A 127 -0.98 5.31 4.47
N GLU A 128 -1.31 6.60 4.51
CA GLU A 128 -1.74 7.28 5.73
C GLU A 128 -3.05 6.67 6.24
N THR A 129 -4.07 6.53 5.39
CA THR A 129 -5.36 5.93 5.78
C THR A 129 -5.22 4.48 6.22
N ILE A 130 -4.39 3.67 5.55
CA ILE A 130 -4.06 2.31 5.99
C ILE A 130 -3.41 2.33 7.38
N SER A 131 -2.50 3.27 7.64
CA SER A 131 -1.83 3.39 8.94
C SER A 131 -2.80 3.78 10.05
N GLN A 132 -3.70 4.74 9.78
CA GLN A 132 -4.78 5.15 10.69
C GLN A 132 -5.72 3.97 11.01
N LEU A 133 -6.22 3.27 9.98
CA LEU A 133 -7.10 2.12 10.17
C LEU A 133 -6.43 0.98 10.94
N ARG A 134 -5.14 0.72 10.70
CA ARG A 134 -4.39 -0.28 11.48
C ARG A 134 -4.30 0.10 12.95
N ALA A 135 -4.03 1.37 13.26
CA ALA A 135 -4.00 1.85 14.63
C ALA A 135 -5.39 1.70 15.30
N GLU A 136 -6.45 2.07 14.59
CA GLU A 136 -7.84 1.94 15.08
C GLU A 136 -8.25 0.48 15.34
N VAL A 137 -7.83 -0.45 14.48
CA VAL A 137 -8.09 -1.89 14.70
C VAL A 137 -7.40 -2.39 15.97
N VAL A 138 -6.16 -1.96 16.23
CA VAL A 138 -5.41 -2.36 17.43
C VAL A 138 -6.08 -1.78 18.69
N THR A 139 -6.43 -0.51 18.69
CA THR A 139 -7.10 0.14 19.84
C THR A 139 -8.47 -0.47 20.11
N THR A 140 -9.27 -0.71 19.06
CA THR A 140 -10.58 -1.37 19.18
C THR A 140 -10.44 -2.79 19.74
N ARG A 141 -9.43 -3.54 19.30
CA ARG A 141 -9.17 -4.88 19.82
C ARG A 141 -8.77 -4.84 21.30
N LEU A 142 -7.97 -3.86 21.72
CA LEU A 142 -7.59 -3.68 23.12
C LEU A 142 -8.83 -3.38 23.98
N HIS A 143 -9.66 -2.42 23.59
CA HIS A 143 -10.89 -2.08 24.30
C HIS A 143 -11.84 -3.28 24.40
N LEU A 144 -11.96 -4.09 23.35
CA LEU A 144 -12.80 -5.30 23.38
C LEU A 144 -12.31 -6.32 24.40
N LEU A 145 -10.99 -6.49 24.54
CA LEU A 145 -10.40 -7.38 25.56
C LEU A 145 -10.66 -6.87 26.97
N GLU A 146 -10.48 -5.58 27.21
CA GLU A 146 -10.78 -4.93 28.49
C GLU A 146 -12.26 -5.06 28.85
N GLN A 147 -13.16 -4.79 27.90
CA GLN A 147 -14.60 -4.94 28.09
C GLN A 147 -14.98 -6.39 28.39
N LYS A 148 -14.38 -7.37 27.70
CA LYS A 148 -14.61 -8.79 27.96
C LYS A 148 -14.17 -9.18 29.36
N GLN A 149 -13.05 -8.64 29.84
CA GLN A 149 -12.57 -8.89 31.20
C GLN A 149 -13.48 -8.23 32.24
N ALA A 150 -13.87 -6.98 32.04
CA ALA A 150 -14.82 -6.28 32.90
C ALA A 150 -16.16 -7.04 33.01
N LYS A 151 -16.68 -7.54 31.87
CA LYS A 151 -17.89 -8.35 31.85
C LYS A 151 -17.77 -9.63 32.69
N LYS A 152 -16.64 -10.33 32.62
CA LYS A 152 -16.39 -11.53 33.45
C LYS A 152 -16.38 -11.19 34.94
N VAL A 153 -15.73 -10.10 35.31
CA VAL A 153 -15.69 -9.65 36.71
C VAL A 153 -17.09 -9.34 37.22
N ILE A 154 -17.86 -8.55 36.48
CA ILE A 154 -19.25 -8.21 36.83
C ILE A 154 -20.11 -9.48 36.93
N GLN A 155 -19.97 -10.41 35.99
CA GLN A 155 -20.71 -11.67 36.02
C GLN A 155 -20.39 -12.50 37.28
N SER A 156 -19.10 -12.65 37.61
CA SER A 156 -18.70 -13.37 38.82
C SER A 156 -19.21 -12.71 40.11
N GLN A 157 -19.27 -11.37 40.13
CA GLN A 157 -19.79 -10.61 41.26
C GLN A 157 -21.31 -10.77 41.38
N ALA A 158 -22.03 -10.78 40.25
CA ALA A 158 -23.47 -11.02 40.23
C ALA A 158 -23.82 -12.42 40.74
N GLU A 159 -23.10 -13.46 40.31
CA GLU A 159 -23.28 -14.83 40.78
C GLU A 159 -23.02 -14.95 42.30
N ALA A 160 -21.96 -14.30 42.80
CA ALA A 160 -21.66 -14.27 44.23
C ALA A 160 -22.74 -13.53 45.05
N LEU A 161 -23.31 -12.46 44.51
CA LEU A 161 -24.42 -11.72 45.14
C LEU A 161 -25.71 -12.56 45.16
N GLN A 162 -26.04 -13.25 44.07
CA GLN A 162 -27.21 -14.15 44.01
C GLN A 162 -27.10 -15.28 45.04
N LEU A 163 -25.92 -15.88 45.21
CA LEU A 163 -25.71 -16.91 46.22
C LEU A 163 -25.94 -16.37 47.63
N LYS A 164 -25.41 -15.18 47.94
CA LYS A 164 -25.61 -14.52 49.24
C LYS A 164 -27.06 -14.15 49.48
N GLU A 165 -27.76 -13.68 48.46
CA GLU A 165 -29.18 -13.39 48.52
C GLU A 165 -29.99 -14.65 48.87
N LEU A 166 -29.75 -15.76 48.16
CA LEU A 166 -30.41 -17.04 48.42
C LEU A 166 -30.14 -17.54 49.84
N GLN A 167 -28.89 -17.49 50.29
CA GLN A 167 -28.53 -17.87 51.65
C GLN A 167 -29.26 -17.02 52.71
N THR A 168 -29.36 -15.71 52.47
CA THR A 168 -30.06 -14.80 53.36
C THR A 168 -31.57 -15.08 53.37
N ARG A 169 -32.15 -15.36 52.21
CA ARG A 169 -33.57 -15.74 52.07
C ARG A 169 -33.90 -17.01 52.86
N VAL A 170 -33.06 -18.05 52.74
CA VAL A 170 -33.21 -19.29 53.52
C VAL A 170 -33.08 -19.04 55.03
N ALA A 171 -32.14 -18.19 55.45
CA ALA A 171 -31.99 -17.83 56.85
C ALA A 171 -33.22 -17.09 57.39
N LEU A 172 -33.77 -16.14 56.60
CA LEU A 172 -34.99 -15.43 56.95
C LEU A 172 -36.19 -16.37 57.07
N GLU A 173 -36.36 -17.32 56.14
CA GLU A 173 -37.44 -18.31 56.21
C GLU A 173 -37.34 -19.19 57.47
N ARG A 174 -36.12 -19.63 57.83
CA ARG A 174 -35.88 -20.39 59.07
C ARG A 174 -36.21 -19.59 60.32
N ILE A 175 -35.88 -18.30 60.33
CA ILE A 175 -36.21 -17.41 61.46
C ILE A 175 -37.72 -17.18 61.51
N SER A 176 -38.36 -16.89 60.37
CA SER A 176 -39.80 -16.68 60.25
C SER A 176 -40.60 -17.89 60.74
N THR A 177 -40.25 -19.10 60.31
CA THR A 177 -40.90 -20.34 60.77
C THR A 177 -40.72 -20.58 62.27
N LYS A 178 -39.57 -20.19 62.84
CA LYS A 178 -39.33 -20.25 64.29
C LYS A 178 -40.19 -19.23 65.05
N PHE A 179 -40.29 -18.00 64.53
CA PHE A 179 -41.18 -16.97 65.08
C PHE A 179 -42.64 -17.42 65.03
N GLU A 180 -43.10 -18.00 63.93
CA GLU A 180 -44.47 -18.48 63.83
C GLU A 180 -44.75 -19.59 64.85
N ARG A 181 -43.81 -20.52 65.08
CA ARG A 181 -43.93 -21.51 66.16
C ARG A 181 -44.02 -20.88 67.55
N TYR A 182 -43.25 -19.84 67.83
CA TYR A 182 -43.35 -19.12 69.10
C TYR A 182 -44.68 -18.39 69.23
N ARG A 183 -45.13 -17.74 68.15
CA ARG A 183 -46.43 -17.09 68.07
C ARG A 183 -47.56 -18.08 68.35
N SER A 184 -47.58 -19.24 67.70
CA SER A 184 -48.58 -20.29 67.97
C SER A 184 -48.56 -20.76 69.43
N LYS A 185 -47.37 -20.92 70.04
CA LYS A 185 -47.25 -21.30 71.46
C LYS A 185 -47.79 -20.23 72.40
N ILE A 186 -47.53 -18.95 72.09
CA ILE A 186 -48.07 -17.83 72.86
C ILE A 186 -49.59 -17.83 72.75
N ILE A 187 -50.15 -17.91 71.53
CA ILE A 187 -51.60 -17.97 71.29
C ILE A 187 -52.23 -19.15 72.06
N GLN A 188 -51.65 -20.33 71.99
CA GLN A 188 -52.13 -21.49 72.78
C GLN A 188 -52.08 -21.20 74.29
N ALA A 189 -50.97 -20.67 74.80
CA ALA A 189 -50.87 -20.33 76.22
C ALA A 189 -51.88 -19.23 76.63
N THR A 190 -52.23 -18.31 75.73
CA THR A 190 -53.13 -17.19 76.01
C THR A 190 -54.61 -17.53 75.86
N PHE A 191 -54.99 -18.52 75.07
CA PHE A 191 -56.40 -18.84 74.82
C PHE A 191 -56.82 -20.27 75.25
N SER A 192 -55.88 -21.19 75.53
CA SER A 192 -56.21 -22.57 75.96
C SER A 192 -56.50 -22.74 77.47
N VAL A 193 -56.78 -21.67 78.21
CA VAL A 193 -57.11 -21.72 79.65
C VAL A 193 -58.63 -21.52 79.84
N GLU A 194 -59.26 -22.33 80.70
CA GLU A 194 -60.69 -22.26 81.01
C GLU A 194 -61.15 -20.82 81.34
N GLY A 195 -62.17 -20.34 80.60
CA GLY A 195 -62.82 -19.04 80.82
C GLY A 195 -62.46 -17.93 79.84
N ILE A 196 -61.69 -18.21 78.78
CA ILE A 196 -61.34 -17.23 77.74
C ILE A 196 -62.17 -17.51 76.47
N GLN A 197 -62.68 -16.44 75.84
CA GLN A 197 -63.42 -16.50 74.59
C GLN A 197 -62.49 -16.98 73.46
N ASP A 198 -62.96 -17.92 72.63
CA ASP A 198 -62.17 -18.44 71.51
C ASP A 198 -61.77 -17.29 70.56
N PRO A 199 -60.51 -17.26 70.09
CA PRO A 199 -60.04 -16.17 69.26
C PRO A 199 -60.74 -16.15 67.89
N PRO A 200 -60.95 -14.95 67.29
CA PRO A 200 -61.50 -14.81 65.95
C PRO A 200 -60.55 -15.37 64.87
N ASP A 201 -61.11 -15.72 63.70
CA ASP A 201 -60.39 -16.40 62.58
C ASP A 201 -59.11 -15.68 62.09
N GLU A 202 -59.02 -14.35 62.24
CA GLU A 202 -57.80 -13.56 61.96
C GLU A 202 -57.33 -12.83 63.23
N LEU A 203 -56.39 -13.44 63.95
CA LEU A 203 -55.82 -12.89 65.18
C LEU A 203 -54.55 -12.06 64.89
N THR A 204 -54.53 -10.78 65.26
CA THR A 204 -53.37 -9.88 65.08
C THR A 204 -52.45 -9.90 66.30
N ASP A 205 -51.14 -9.63 66.14
CA ASP A 205 -50.17 -9.64 67.25
C ASP A 205 -50.53 -8.66 68.38
N ASP A 206 -51.09 -7.50 68.04
CA ASP A 206 -51.55 -6.51 69.01
C ASP A 206 -52.72 -7.04 69.88
N GLN A 207 -53.62 -7.82 69.28
CA GLN A 207 -54.76 -8.43 70.00
C GLN A 207 -54.29 -9.53 70.96
N VAL A 208 -53.26 -10.31 70.57
CA VAL A 208 -52.63 -11.29 71.46
C VAL A 208 -51.99 -10.60 72.66
N LEU A 209 -51.28 -9.48 72.42
CA LEU A 209 -50.65 -8.70 73.47
C LEU A 209 -51.67 -8.08 74.44
N GLU A 210 -52.78 -7.56 73.92
CA GLU A 210 -53.88 -7.04 74.74
C GLU A 210 -54.47 -8.13 75.64
N ALA A 211 -54.76 -9.32 75.08
CA ALA A 211 -55.24 -10.46 75.85
C ALA A 211 -54.23 -10.93 76.93
N MET A 212 -52.92 -10.90 76.63
CA MET A 212 -51.87 -11.16 77.62
C MET A 212 -51.84 -10.11 78.74
N GLN A 213 -52.03 -8.83 78.41
CA GLN A 213 -51.97 -7.72 79.37
C GLN A 213 -53.20 -7.69 80.29
N VAL A 214 -54.40 -7.94 79.74
CA VAL A 214 -55.63 -8.11 80.51
C VAL A 214 -55.48 -9.26 81.51
N ARG A 215 -54.89 -10.38 81.07
CA ARG A 215 -54.56 -11.51 81.95
C ARG A 215 -53.54 -11.11 83.03
N GLY A 216 -52.41 -10.53 82.65
CA GLY A 216 -51.34 -10.12 83.58
C GLY A 216 -51.78 -9.09 84.63
N SER A 217 -52.77 -8.26 84.29
CA SER A 217 -53.35 -7.25 85.18
C SER A 217 -54.47 -7.80 86.08
N SER A 218 -54.94 -9.04 85.82
CA SER A 218 -55.97 -9.68 86.65
C SER A 218 -55.39 -10.11 88.00
N LYS A 219 -55.96 -9.59 89.10
CA LYS A 219 -55.53 -9.83 90.50
C LYS A 219 -55.59 -11.31 90.94
N GLN A 220 -56.17 -12.20 90.14
CA GLN A 220 -56.27 -13.65 90.43
C GLN A 220 -55.02 -14.46 90.03
N LEU A 221 -54.16 -13.92 89.16
CA LEU A 221 -52.99 -14.63 88.64
C LEU A 221 -51.90 -14.92 89.70
N PRO A 222 -51.54 -13.96 90.59
CA PRO A 222 -50.61 -14.23 91.69
C PRO A 222 -51.13 -15.29 92.67
N GLN A 223 -52.45 -15.44 92.79
CA GLN A 223 -53.10 -16.39 93.71
C GLN A 223 -53.11 -17.81 93.12
N MET A 224 -53.33 -17.96 91.81
CA MET A 224 -53.26 -19.26 91.12
C MET A 224 -51.83 -19.81 90.99
N LEU A 225 -50.81 -18.95 90.87
CA LEU A 225 -49.41 -19.37 90.85
C LEU A 225 -48.92 -19.91 92.21
N LYS A 226 -49.40 -19.34 93.32
CA LYS A 226 -49.12 -19.84 94.68
C LYS A 226 -49.69 -21.25 94.92
N ASN A 227 -50.78 -21.60 94.24
CA ASN A 227 -51.48 -22.88 94.44
C ASN A 227 -50.92 -24.04 93.59
N LYS A 228 -50.13 -23.75 92.54
CA LYS A 228 -49.55 -24.76 91.63
C LYS A 228 -48.06 -25.06 91.89
N GLY A 229 -47.46 -24.49 92.95
CA GLY A 229 -46.03 -24.61 93.28
C GLY A 229 -45.53 -25.99 93.74
N SER A 230 -46.34 -27.06 93.72
CA SER A 230 -45.96 -28.36 94.31
C SER A 230 -45.66 -29.49 93.31
N ARG A 231 -45.58 -29.23 92.00
CA ARG A 231 -45.16 -30.26 91.02
C ARG A 231 -44.17 -29.72 89.98
N VAL A 232 -42.94 -29.51 90.40
CA VAL A 232 -41.78 -29.50 89.49
C VAL A 232 -41.04 -30.82 89.68
N SER A 233 -41.40 -31.80 88.84
CA SER A 233 -40.55 -32.97 88.62
C SER A 233 -39.32 -32.51 87.87
N ARG A 234 -38.19 -32.59 88.54
CA ARG A 234 -36.87 -32.20 88.06
C ARG A 234 -36.42 -33.27 87.06
N VAL A 235 -36.74 -33.07 85.78
CA VAL A 235 -36.24 -33.92 84.70
C VAL A 235 -34.82 -33.49 84.37
N SER A 236 -33.88 -34.39 84.68
CA SER A 236 -32.46 -34.32 84.31
C SER A 236 -32.25 -33.97 82.84
N SER A 237 -31.35 -33.04 82.59
CA SER A 237 -30.71 -32.88 81.27
C SER A 237 -29.35 -33.56 81.35
N ASP A 238 -29.25 -34.74 80.74
CA ASP A 238 -27.98 -35.35 80.37
C ASP A 238 -27.79 -35.26 78.85
N SER A 239 -26.52 -35.10 78.48
CA SER A 239 -25.88 -35.37 77.20
C SER A 239 -25.86 -34.30 76.08
N HIS A 240 -24.70 -33.64 76.05
CA HIS A 240 -23.76 -33.51 74.92
C HIS A 240 -24.23 -32.85 73.61
N THR A 241 -23.58 -31.73 73.26
CA THR A 241 -22.73 -31.69 72.06
C THR A 241 -21.58 -30.70 72.25
N ALA A 242 -20.38 -31.21 71.98
CA ALA A 242 -19.10 -30.55 72.14
C ALA A 242 -18.91 -29.35 71.20
N SER A 243 -18.23 -28.31 71.69
CA SER A 243 -17.59 -27.28 70.87
C SER A 243 -16.20 -27.76 70.43
N PRO A 244 -15.83 -27.69 69.14
CA PRO A 244 -14.44 -27.87 68.76
C PRO A 244 -13.70 -26.52 68.77
N THR A 245 -12.68 -26.49 69.62
CA THR A 245 -11.57 -25.55 69.69
C THR A 245 -10.91 -25.35 68.31
N THR A 246 -10.83 -24.12 67.81
CA THR A 246 -10.01 -23.79 66.64
C THR A 246 -8.54 -23.67 67.06
N ALA A 247 -7.81 -24.76 66.87
CA ALA A 247 -6.35 -24.78 66.95
C ALA A 247 -5.77 -24.06 65.72
N ARG A 248 -5.07 -22.96 66.01
CA ARG A 248 -4.25 -22.16 65.10
C ARG A 248 -3.09 -23.00 64.56
N ARG A 249 -3.09 -23.36 63.27
CA ARG A 249 -1.93 -23.92 62.57
C ARG A 249 -1.46 -22.95 61.49
N LYS A 250 -0.33 -22.31 61.76
CA LYS A 250 0.51 -21.66 60.75
C LYS A 250 1.12 -22.76 59.89
N TYR A 251 0.94 -22.68 58.57
CA TYR A 251 1.82 -23.35 57.62
C TYR A 251 2.28 -22.34 56.58
N SER A 252 3.60 -22.21 56.51
CA SER A 252 4.37 -21.48 55.53
C SER A 252 4.77 -22.40 54.39
N SER A 253 4.54 -21.98 53.14
CA SER A 253 5.26 -22.49 51.95
C SER A 253 5.27 -21.35 50.94
N LYS A 254 6.37 -20.59 50.88
CA LYS A 254 7.52 -20.76 49.97
C LYS A 254 7.12 -20.66 48.49
N ILE A 255 7.57 -19.53 47.94
CA ILE A 255 7.65 -19.07 46.55
C ILE A 255 8.27 -20.14 45.65
N GLU A 256 7.62 -20.40 44.52
CA GLU A 256 8.23 -20.99 43.34
C GLU A 256 7.83 -20.15 42.12
N LYS A 257 8.83 -19.65 41.38
CA LYS A 257 8.70 -18.86 40.15
C LYS A 257 8.69 -19.83 38.96
N PRO A 258 7.89 -19.61 37.91
CA PRO A 258 8.01 -20.37 36.67
C PRO A 258 8.93 -19.66 35.65
N PRO A 259 9.43 -20.39 34.64
CA PRO A 259 10.35 -19.91 33.61
C PRO A 259 9.74 -18.85 32.67
#